data_AF-A0A7J2X9G1-F1
#
_entry.id   AF-A0A7J2X9G1-F1
#
_cell.length_a   1.000
_cell.length_b   1.000
_cell.length_c   1.000
_cell.angle_alpha   90.00
_cell.angle_beta   90.00
_cell.angle_gamma   90.00
#
_symmetry.space_group_name_H-M   'P 1'
#
loop_
_entity.id
_entity.type
_entity.pdbx_description
1 polymer ?
#
loop_
_entity_poly.entity_id
_entity_poly.type
_entity_poly.pdbx_seq_one_letter_code
_entity_poly.pdbx_strand_id
1 'polypeptide(L)'
;MRNRIGFIMAFLLIFCIVLSLLSSGVVIKSRISNKIEKLSTDKVYYGLQWEIDHGPFHAFSARYEGPQPIGDCDNDGKNELLVGGRDSVLRVVEWDDKKQTYRQTHFLICPALTFTNPSGFAIGDLTGDGKNEIAVSWWSYVSVFKWSGHRYKTIGKPYLVSSRSGRWGGS
;
A
#
# COMPACT_ATOMS: atom_id res chain seq x y z
N MET A 1 -40.60 31.57 -3.07
CA MET A 1 -39.35 30.89 -3.51
C MET A 1 -38.48 30.37 -2.35
N ARG A 2 -38.46 31.05 -1.19
CA ARG A 2 -37.64 30.68 -0.01
C ARG A 2 -37.97 29.30 0.62
N ASN A 3 -39.24 28.88 0.61
CA ASN A 3 -39.65 27.56 1.14
C ASN A 3 -39.29 26.38 0.21
N ARG A 4 -39.17 26.67 -1.10
CA ARG A 4 -38.57 25.84 -2.17
C ARG A 4 -37.23 25.20 -1.76
N ILE A 5 -36.33 26.11 -1.44
CA ILE A 5 -34.90 25.85 -1.29
C ILE A 5 -34.63 25.20 0.06
N GLY A 6 -35.32 25.62 1.11
CA GLY A 6 -35.21 24.99 2.44
C GLY A 6 -35.61 23.51 2.43
N PHE A 7 -36.64 23.15 1.67
CA PHE A 7 -37.10 21.76 1.55
C PHE A 7 -36.10 20.89 0.79
N ILE A 8 -35.53 21.41 -0.30
CA ILE A 8 -34.51 20.71 -1.09
C ILE A 8 -33.22 20.52 -0.28
N MET A 9 -32.80 21.54 0.48
CA MET A 9 -31.62 21.45 1.35
C MET A 9 -31.82 20.46 2.50
N ALA A 10 -33.01 20.43 3.13
CA ALA A 10 -33.33 19.45 4.16
C ALA A 10 -33.31 18.01 3.61
N PHE A 11 -33.86 17.81 2.40
CA PHE A 11 -33.87 16.50 1.75
C PHE A 11 -32.46 16.02 1.38
N LEU A 12 -31.62 16.91 0.86
CA LEU A 12 -30.20 16.64 0.58
C LEU A 12 -29.42 16.31 1.86
N LEU A 13 -29.70 17.01 2.96
CA LEU A 13 -29.04 16.74 4.24
C LEU A 13 -29.41 15.36 4.79
N ILE A 14 -30.70 15.01 4.74
CA ILE A 14 -31.19 13.69 5.14
C ILE A 14 -30.59 12.60 4.24
N PHE A 15 -30.53 12.83 2.93
CA PHE A 15 -29.93 11.90 1.99
C PHE A 15 -28.44 11.66 2.27
N CYS A 16 -27.66 12.71 2.55
CA CYS A 16 -26.25 12.59 2.92
C CYS A 16 -26.06 11.82 4.23
N ILE A 17 -26.90 12.06 5.25
CA ILE A 17 -26.85 11.35 6.53
C ILE A 17 -27.14 9.85 6.34
N VAL A 18 -28.19 9.52 5.59
CA VAL A 18 -28.55 8.13 5.29
C VAL A 18 -27.44 7.43 4.50
N LEU A 19 -26.82 8.11 3.53
CA LEU A 19 -25.71 7.57 2.76
C LEU A 19 -24.47 7.30 3.63
N SER A 20 -24.17 8.19 4.59
CA SER A 20 -23.08 7.96 5.55
C SER A 20 -23.35 6.81 6.52
N LEU A 21 -24.62 6.56 6.89
CA LEU A 21 -25.01 5.42 7.74
C LEU A 21 -24.96 4.08 6.99
N LEU A 22 -25.19 4.08 5.67
CA LEU A 22 -25.05 2.91 4.82
C LEU A 22 -23.57 2.60 4.50
N SER A 23 -22.70 3.61 4.54
CA SER A 23 -21.25 3.46 4.35
C SER A 23 -20.52 2.86 5.56
N SER A 24 -21.09 2.92 6.76
CA SER A 24 -20.56 2.21 7.92
C SER A 24 -20.95 0.74 7.80
N GLY A 25 -20.13 -0.02 7.07
CA GLY A 25 -20.29 -1.47 6.96
C GLY A 25 -20.45 -2.09 8.35
N VAL A 26 -21.55 -2.82 8.55
CA VAL A 26 -21.76 -3.62 9.75
C VAL A 26 -20.69 -4.71 9.76
N VAL A 27 -19.64 -4.51 10.55
CA VAL A 27 -18.68 -5.57 10.85
C VAL A 27 -19.33 -6.48 11.89
N ILE A 28 -19.91 -7.58 11.44
CA ILE A 28 -20.27 -8.69 12.34
C ILE A 28 -18.95 -9.29 12.82
N LYS A 29 -18.47 -8.82 13.98
CA LYS A 29 -17.38 -9.49 14.69
C LYS A 29 -17.93 -10.81 15.23
N SER A 30 -17.76 -11.88 14.46
CA SER A 30 -17.96 -13.24 14.95
C SER A 30 -17.11 -13.41 16.21
N ARG A 31 -17.76 -13.40 17.39
CA ARG A 31 -17.11 -13.70 18.66
C ARG A 31 -17.02 -15.21 18.75
N ILE A 32 -16.05 -15.79 18.03
CA ILE A 32 -15.61 -17.15 18.34
C ILE A 32 -14.99 -17.06 19.73
N SER A 33 -15.78 -17.44 20.72
CA SER A 33 -15.31 -17.66 22.08
C SER A 33 -14.32 -18.80 22.02
N ASN A 34 -13.01 -18.49 22.05
CA ASN A 34 -11.95 -19.45 22.23
C ASN A 34 -12.06 -20.04 23.65
N LYS A 35 -13.02 -20.94 23.83
CA LYS A 35 -13.06 -21.82 24.99
C LYS A 35 -11.94 -22.84 24.75
N ILE A 36 -10.76 -22.54 25.27
CA ILE A 36 -9.63 -23.46 25.24
C ILE A 36 -9.98 -24.61 26.19
N GLU A 37 -10.54 -25.69 25.65
CA GLU A 37 -10.45 -26.99 26.30
C GLU A 37 -8.96 -27.34 26.38
N LYS A 38 -8.46 -27.61 27.59
CA LYS A 38 -7.10 -28.09 27.82
C LYS A 38 -6.89 -29.37 27.01
N LEU A 39 -6.31 -29.28 25.83
CA LEU A 39 -6.00 -30.41 24.95
C LEU A 39 -4.49 -30.51 24.73
N SER A 40 -3.99 -31.74 24.93
CA SER A 40 -2.67 -32.32 24.64
C SER A 40 -1.53 -31.35 24.31
N THR A 41 -0.48 -31.37 25.14
CA THR A 41 0.77 -30.61 25.05
C THR A 41 1.62 -30.84 23.79
N ASP A 42 1.18 -31.67 22.83
CA ASP A 42 1.96 -32.08 21.66
C ASP A 42 1.43 -31.56 20.31
N LYS A 43 0.43 -30.66 20.29
CA LYS A 43 -0.09 -30.09 19.04
C LYS A 43 0.21 -28.59 18.93
N VAL A 44 0.98 -28.21 17.91
CA VAL A 44 1.15 -26.81 17.51
C VAL A 44 -0.08 -26.39 16.72
N TYR A 45 -0.80 -25.39 17.21
CA TYR A 45 -1.93 -24.80 16.53
C TYR A 45 -1.49 -23.51 15.83
N TYR A 46 -1.72 -23.42 14.53
CA TYR A 46 -1.53 -22.19 13.77
C TYR A 46 -2.82 -21.38 13.78
N GLY A 47 -2.70 -20.07 13.99
CA GLY A 47 -3.82 -19.13 13.96
C GLY A 47 -3.49 -17.93 13.08
N LEU A 48 -4.53 -17.25 12.57
CA LEU A 48 -4.36 -16.00 11.85
C LEU A 48 -3.91 -14.90 12.83
N GLN A 49 -2.69 -14.40 12.64
CA GLN A 49 -2.18 -13.30 13.45
C GLN A 49 -2.64 -11.93 12.94
N TRP A 50 -2.63 -11.74 11.62
CA TRP A 50 -3.00 -10.47 11.00
C TRP A 50 -3.49 -10.67 9.56
N GLU A 51 -4.34 -9.75 9.09
CA GLU A 51 -4.81 -9.65 7.71
C GLU A 51 -5.08 -8.17 7.35
N ILE A 52 -4.75 -7.75 6.11
CA ILE A 52 -5.17 -6.46 5.52
C ILE A 52 -5.84 -6.83 4.21
N ASP A 53 -7.09 -6.40 4.08
CA ASP A 53 -7.80 -6.42 2.82
C ASP A 53 -7.52 -5.12 2.06
N HIS A 54 -7.09 -5.26 0.80
CA HIS A 54 -6.85 -4.15 -0.12
C HIS A 54 -8.00 -3.92 -1.11
N GLY A 55 -9.17 -4.47 -0.82
CA GLY A 55 -10.43 -4.20 -1.49
C GLY A 55 -10.94 -5.36 -2.33
N PRO A 56 -12.25 -5.33 -2.64
CA PRO A 56 -12.94 -6.46 -3.28
C PRO A 56 -12.74 -6.50 -4.80
N PHE A 57 -12.27 -5.41 -5.41
CA PHE A 57 -12.19 -5.29 -6.88
C PHE A 57 -10.88 -5.87 -7.40
N HIS A 58 -10.93 -7.09 -7.93
CA HIS A 58 -9.75 -7.81 -8.44
C HIS A 58 -8.93 -7.02 -9.48
N ALA A 59 -9.57 -6.18 -10.29
CA ALA A 59 -8.90 -5.37 -11.32
C ALA A 59 -8.15 -4.14 -10.77
N PHE A 60 -8.48 -3.67 -9.55
CA PHE A 60 -8.03 -2.39 -9.00
C PHE A 60 -7.65 -2.48 -7.51
N SER A 61 -7.30 -3.66 -7.00
CA SER A 61 -6.85 -3.88 -5.62
C SER A 61 -5.37 -4.23 -5.57
N ALA A 62 -4.78 -4.21 -4.36
CA ALA A 62 -3.38 -4.59 -4.16
C ALA A 62 -3.20 -6.11 -4.30
N ARG A 63 -3.10 -6.54 -5.56
CA ARG A 63 -2.91 -7.92 -5.98
C ARG A 63 -1.84 -7.92 -7.06
N TYR A 64 -0.59 -7.96 -6.63
CA TYR A 64 0.52 -8.13 -7.54
C TYR A 64 1.05 -9.56 -7.43
N GLU A 65 1.07 -10.27 -8.56
CA GLU A 65 1.47 -11.69 -8.64
C GLU A 65 3.00 -11.87 -8.71
N GLY A 66 3.75 -10.77 -8.73
CA GLY A 66 5.22 -10.78 -8.72
C GLY A 66 5.83 -10.91 -7.32
N PRO A 67 7.16 -11.09 -7.24
CA PRO A 67 7.88 -11.17 -5.96
C PRO A 67 7.72 -9.87 -5.16
N GLN A 68 7.43 -10.02 -3.87
CA GLN A 68 7.33 -8.93 -2.90
C GLN A 68 8.59 -8.97 -2.01
N PRO A 69 9.55 -8.04 -2.15
CA PRO A 69 10.74 -8.01 -1.33
C PRO A 69 10.39 -7.59 0.11
N ILE A 70 11.21 -8.08 1.03
CA ILE A 70 11.20 -7.72 2.44
C ILE A 70 12.60 -7.19 2.76
N GLY A 71 12.67 -6.08 3.49
CA GLY A 71 13.95 -5.48 3.89
C GLY A 71 13.77 -4.12 4.55
N ASP A 72 14.81 -3.68 5.24
CA ASP A 72 14.88 -2.37 5.89
C ASP A 72 15.04 -1.26 4.83
N CYS A 73 13.93 -0.63 4.44
CA CYS A 73 13.89 0.38 3.39
C CYS A 73 13.81 1.82 3.91
N ASP A 74 13.53 2.01 5.21
CA ASP A 74 13.63 3.32 5.87
C ASP A 74 14.87 3.46 6.78
N ASN A 75 15.68 2.41 6.91
CA ASN A 75 16.92 2.37 7.68
C ASN A 75 16.71 2.55 9.19
N ASP A 76 15.61 2.03 9.74
CA ASP A 76 15.33 2.02 11.17
C ASP A 76 15.83 0.75 11.89
N GLY A 77 16.35 -0.22 11.14
CA GLY A 77 16.86 -1.50 11.64
C GLY A 77 15.82 -2.63 11.68
N LYS A 78 14.59 -2.39 11.23
CA LYS A 78 13.53 -3.39 11.03
C LYS A 78 13.28 -3.58 9.55
N ASN A 79 12.65 -4.70 9.19
CA ASN A 79 12.31 -4.98 7.80
C ASN A 79 10.87 -4.56 7.51
N GLU A 80 10.68 -3.92 6.37
CA GLU A 80 9.37 -3.62 5.81
C GLU A 80 9.00 -4.64 4.74
N LEU A 81 7.69 -4.82 4.55
CA LEU A 81 7.13 -5.51 3.41
C LEU A 81 6.70 -4.48 2.37
N LEU A 82 7.16 -4.66 1.12
CA LEU A 82 6.65 -3.89 -0.01
C LEU A 82 5.52 -4.65 -0.69
N VAL A 83 4.37 -3.99 -0.84
CA VAL A 83 3.18 -4.57 -1.48
C VAL A 83 2.75 -3.75 -2.69
N GLY A 84 2.97 -4.30 -3.88
CA GLY A 84 2.51 -3.71 -5.14
C GLY A 84 1.02 -3.96 -5.39
N GLY A 85 0.38 -3.07 -6.15
CA GLY A 85 -1.03 -3.22 -6.52
C GLY A 85 -1.37 -2.81 -7.94
N ARG A 86 -2.56 -3.26 -8.40
CA ARG A 86 -3.12 -2.83 -9.69
C ARG A 86 -3.79 -1.46 -9.64
N ASP A 87 -3.78 -0.85 -8.45
CA ASP A 87 -4.22 0.50 -8.14
C ASP A 87 -3.13 1.56 -8.39
N SER A 88 -2.04 1.21 -9.08
CA SER A 88 -0.88 2.09 -9.32
C SER A 88 -0.15 2.55 -8.06
N VAL A 89 -0.27 1.78 -6.98
CA VAL A 89 0.35 2.08 -5.68
C VAL A 89 1.32 0.95 -5.28
N LEU A 90 2.49 1.35 -4.79
CA LEU A 90 3.38 0.50 -4.01
C LEU A 90 3.25 0.88 -2.54
N ARG A 91 2.91 -0.07 -1.67
CA ARG A 91 2.67 0.16 -0.24
C ARG A 91 3.88 -0.29 0.55
N VAL A 92 4.24 0.48 1.57
CA VAL A 92 5.23 0.10 2.58
C VAL A 92 4.48 -0.32 3.83
N VAL A 93 4.75 -1.52 4.30
CA VAL A 93 4.05 -2.14 5.41
C VAL A 93 5.06 -2.48 6.50
N GLU A 94 4.88 -1.86 7.67
CA GLU A 94 5.77 -1.98 8.82
C GLU A 94 5.15 -2.84 9.92
N TRP A 95 6.02 -3.44 10.74
CA TRP A 95 5.63 -4.17 11.94
C TRP A 95 5.29 -3.20 13.09
N ASP A 96 4.09 -3.33 13.67
CA ASP A 96 3.68 -2.59 14.86
C ASP A 96 3.89 -3.46 16.12
N ASP A 97 4.99 -3.22 16.84
CA ASP A 97 5.33 -3.98 18.06
C ASP A 97 4.26 -3.90 19.15
N LYS A 98 3.47 -2.84 19.21
CA LYS A 98 2.44 -2.71 20.25
C LYS A 98 1.22 -3.56 19.93
N LYS A 99 0.85 -3.63 18.65
CA LYS A 99 -0.32 -4.38 18.18
C LYS A 99 0.00 -5.82 17.80
N GLN A 100 1.28 -6.15 17.61
CA GLN A 100 1.75 -7.43 17.10
C GLN A 100 1.12 -7.78 15.74
N THR A 101 1.01 -6.76 14.88
CA THR A 101 0.41 -6.83 13.54
C THR A 101 1.18 -5.93 12.58
N TYR A 102 1.06 -6.19 11.28
CA TYR A 102 1.55 -5.29 10.25
C TYR A 102 0.58 -4.15 9.95
N ARG A 103 1.10 -2.97 9.60
CA ARG A 103 0.31 -1.80 9.20
C ARG A 103 0.97 -1.12 8.01
N GLN A 104 0.17 -0.73 7.03
CA GLN A 104 0.64 0.19 6.00
C GLN A 104 0.92 1.57 6.59
N THR A 105 2.14 2.07 6.37
CA THR A 105 2.61 3.37 6.88
C THR A 105 2.82 4.36 5.76
N HIS A 106 3.31 3.89 4.61
CA HIS A 106 3.57 4.71 3.45
C HIS A 106 3.04 4.09 2.16
N PHE A 107 2.95 4.94 1.15
CA PHE A 107 2.68 4.51 -0.21
C PHE A 107 3.48 5.36 -1.19
N LEU A 108 3.88 4.74 -2.29
CA LEU A 108 4.66 5.31 -3.37
C LEU A 108 3.86 5.18 -4.65
N ILE A 109 3.94 6.22 -5.47
CA ILE A 109 3.30 6.27 -6.79
C ILE A 109 4.35 6.58 -7.84
N CYS A 110 4.04 6.26 -9.10
CA CYS A 110 4.92 6.60 -10.22
C CYS A 110 5.19 8.11 -10.23
N PRO A 111 6.44 8.59 -10.13
CA PRO A 111 6.75 10.02 -10.12
C PRO A 111 6.45 10.74 -11.44
N ALA A 112 6.23 9.99 -12.52
CA ALA A 112 5.75 10.50 -13.80
C ALA A 112 4.22 10.70 -13.82
N LEU A 113 3.53 10.36 -12.73
CA LEU A 113 2.07 10.44 -12.56
C LEU A 113 1.30 9.66 -13.64
N THR A 114 1.93 8.63 -14.20
CA THR A 114 1.25 7.66 -15.06
C THR A 114 0.52 6.65 -14.19
N PHE A 115 -0.74 6.34 -14.52
CA PHE A 115 -1.52 5.28 -13.88
C PHE A 115 -0.98 3.89 -14.29
N THR A 116 0.22 3.59 -13.81
CA THR A 116 0.96 2.36 -14.10
C THR A 116 1.25 1.63 -12.81
N ASN A 117 1.13 0.31 -12.87
CA ASN A 117 1.36 -0.52 -11.70
C ASN A 117 2.87 -0.71 -11.45
N PRO A 118 3.30 -0.75 -10.18
CA PRO A 118 4.64 -1.18 -9.83
C PRO A 118 4.81 -2.64 -10.28
N SER A 119 5.68 -2.88 -11.26
CA SER A 119 5.84 -4.18 -11.90
C SER A 119 6.95 -5.04 -11.30
N GLY A 120 7.88 -4.41 -10.61
CA GLY A 120 9.03 -5.04 -9.97
C GLY A 120 9.67 -4.05 -9.02
N PHE A 121 10.15 -4.54 -7.89
CA PHE A 121 10.74 -3.68 -6.87
C PHE A 121 11.78 -4.44 -6.06
N ALA A 122 12.74 -3.70 -5.53
CA ALA A 122 13.86 -4.22 -4.75
C ALA A 122 14.25 -3.20 -3.68
N ILE A 123 14.83 -3.70 -2.60
CA ILE A 123 15.40 -2.91 -1.51
C ILE A 123 16.90 -3.18 -1.49
N GLY A 124 17.71 -2.13 -1.37
CA GLY A 124 19.16 -2.24 -1.19
C GLY A 124 19.87 -0.90 -1.28
N ASP A 125 21.13 -0.85 -0.86
CA ASP A 125 21.97 0.35 -0.96
C ASP A 125 22.36 0.60 -2.42
N LEU A 126 21.59 1.49 -3.08
CA LEU A 126 21.77 1.81 -4.50
C LEU A 126 22.69 3.01 -4.69
N THR A 127 22.89 3.81 -3.63
CA THR A 127 23.72 5.02 -3.67
C THR A 127 25.12 4.83 -3.10
N GLY A 128 25.38 3.70 -2.44
CA GLY A 128 26.67 3.38 -1.82
C GLY A 128 26.93 4.17 -0.53
N ASP A 129 25.88 4.72 0.10
CA ASP A 129 26.02 5.51 1.32
C ASP A 129 25.74 4.71 2.61
N GLY A 130 25.62 3.38 2.47
CA GLY A 130 25.33 2.48 3.57
C GLY A 130 23.87 2.50 4.00
N LYS A 131 22.98 3.16 3.25
CA LYS A 131 21.54 3.17 3.48
C LYS A 131 20.79 2.57 2.31
N ASN A 132 19.78 1.77 2.61
CA ASN A 132 18.94 1.17 1.60
C ASN A 132 17.99 2.18 0.96
N GLU A 133 17.75 1.98 -0.33
CA GLU A 133 16.74 2.61 -1.15
C GLU A 133 15.74 1.58 -1.69
N ILE A 134 14.63 2.08 -2.22
CA ILE A 134 13.65 1.28 -2.96
C ILE A 134 13.79 1.59 -4.46
N ALA A 135 14.16 0.59 -5.25
CA ALA A 135 14.02 0.65 -6.71
C ALA A 135 12.66 0.09 -7.12
N VAL A 136 11.98 0.79 -8.02
CA VAL A 136 10.67 0.37 -8.55
C VAL A 136 10.68 0.49 -10.07
N SER A 137 10.40 -0.62 -10.77
CA SER A 137 9.98 -0.58 -12.16
C SER A 137 8.48 -0.36 -12.26
N TRP A 138 8.11 0.55 -13.13
CA TRP A 138 6.76 0.77 -13.62
C TRP A 138 6.71 0.27 -15.07
N TRP A 139 5.57 0.41 -15.75
CA TRP A 139 5.42 -0.06 -17.12
C TRP A 139 6.50 0.46 -18.11
N SER A 140 6.84 1.74 -18.06
CA SER A 140 7.86 2.36 -18.95
C SER A 140 8.82 3.31 -18.22
N TYR A 141 8.80 3.25 -16.89
CA TYR A 141 9.58 4.12 -16.03
C TYR A 141 10.27 3.29 -14.97
N VAL A 142 11.43 3.71 -14.52
CA VAL A 142 12.01 3.22 -13.26
C VAL A 142 12.21 4.42 -12.35
N SER A 143 12.03 4.22 -11.05
CA SER A 143 12.30 5.25 -10.06
C SER A 143 13.00 4.66 -8.84
N VAL A 144 13.84 5.48 -8.22
CA VAL A 144 14.49 5.15 -6.95
C VAL A 144 13.98 6.09 -5.87
N PHE A 145 13.56 5.52 -4.75
CA PHE A 145 13.09 6.24 -3.57
C PHE A 145 14.05 6.07 -2.41
N LYS A 146 14.41 7.18 -1.77
CA LYS A 146 15.27 7.23 -0.59
C LYS A 146 14.49 7.78 0.60
N TRP A 147 14.64 7.16 1.76
CA TRP A 147 14.05 7.67 2.99
C TRP A 147 14.73 8.96 3.46
N SER A 148 13.94 9.97 3.80
CA SER A 148 14.46 11.26 4.28
C SER A 148 14.28 11.46 5.78
N GLY A 149 13.99 10.41 6.56
CA GLY A 149 13.68 10.48 7.99
C GLY A 149 12.19 10.66 8.33
N HIS A 150 11.38 11.09 7.36
CA HIS A 150 9.93 11.33 7.58
C HIS A 150 9.06 10.95 6.37
N ARG A 151 9.67 10.85 5.18
CA ARG A 151 9.01 10.45 3.94
C ARG A 151 10.03 9.94 2.94
N TYR A 152 9.56 9.12 2.00
CA TYR A 152 10.32 8.73 0.83
C TYR A 152 10.38 9.88 -0.19
N LYS A 153 11.57 10.11 -0.73
CA LYS A 153 11.84 11.09 -1.80
C LYS A 153 12.37 10.37 -3.02
N THR A 154 11.89 10.74 -4.21
CA THR A 154 12.45 10.23 -5.45
C THR A 154 13.83 10.85 -5.70
N ILE A 155 14.85 10.02 -5.90
CA ILE A 155 16.23 10.45 -6.17
C ILE A 155 16.74 10.04 -7.56
N GLY A 156 16.05 9.14 -8.26
CA GLY A 156 16.37 8.73 -9.62
C GLY A 156 15.12 8.57 -10.47
N LYS A 157 15.16 9.08 -11.71
CA LYS A 157 14.10 8.93 -12.73
C LYS A 157 14.70 8.58 -14.11
N PRO A 158 15.13 7.34 -14.36
CA PRO A 158 15.42 6.93 -15.73
C PRO A 158 14.12 6.73 -16.53
N TYR A 159 14.01 7.45 -17.64
CA TYR A 159 13.17 7.00 -18.74
C TYR A 159 13.79 5.70 -19.28
N LEU A 160 12.99 4.64 -19.43
CA LEU A 160 13.42 3.54 -20.29
C LEU A 160 13.35 4.07 -21.72
N VAL A 161 14.48 4.55 -22.25
CA VAL A 161 14.59 4.92 -23.66
C VAL A 161 14.28 3.65 -24.45
N SER A 162 13.13 3.60 -25.10
CA SER A 162 12.88 2.63 -26.15
C SER A 162 13.89 2.96 -27.26
N SER A 163 14.97 2.20 -27.30
CA SER A 163 15.88 2.17 -28.44
C SER A 163 15.11 1.63 -29.65
N ARG A 164 14.38 2.52 -30.32
CA ARG A 164 14.04 2.38 -31.74
C ARG A 164 14.72 3.44 -32.61
N SER A 165 15.50 4.33 -32.01
CA SER A 165 16.52 5.11 -32.70
C SER A 165 17.57 5.52 -31.68
N GLY A 166 18.84 5.18 -31.93
CA GLY A 166 19.96 5.41 -31.00
C GLY A 166 20.31 6.88 -30.76
N ARG A 167 19.39 7.68 -30.24
CA ARG A 167 19.64 9.03 -29.77
C ARG A 167 19.32 9.11 -28.28
N TRP A 168 20.38 9.07 -27.49
CA TRP A 168 20.37 9.48 -26.10
C TRP A 168 20.01 10.96 -26.03
N GLY A 169 18.75 11.25 -25.72
CA GLY A 169 18.23 12.60 -25.55
C GLY A 169 18.45 13.05 -24.11
N GLY A 170 19.48 13.89 -23.91
CA GLY A 170 19.50 14.86 -22.83
C GLY A 170 18.79 16.14 -23.29
N SER A 171 17.91 16.65 -22.45
CA SER A 171 17.56 18.07 -22.33
C SER A 171 16.84 18.27 -21.00
#